data_AF-A0A525W0S3-F1
#
_entry.id   AF-A0A525W0S3-F1
#
_cell.length_a   1.000
_cell.length_b   1.000
_cell.length_c   1.000
_cell.angle_alpha   90.00
_cell.angle_beta   90.00
_cell.angle_gamma   90.00
#
_symmetry.space_group_name_H-M   'P 1'
#
loop_
_entity.id
_entity.type
_entity.pdbx_description
1 polymer ?
#
loop_
_entity_poly.entity_id
_entity_poly.type
_entity_poly.pdbx_seq_one_letter_code
_entity_poly.pdbx_strand_id
1 'polypeptide(L)'
;MKRMFGGLLGALTLMVLVGCSSHHHHGMTGGGKSDAYWQKGQQDMDGLINRTVQDPEKAKGVNAYVGEIIKELKESREQERAYHRQLYTLNTSYTATPDEFSKIVNEANIQRAQSSARVLSLRFKMKDLMTADEWKTLSDRMVSYSGRYQHGEAGAKSSY
;
A
#
# COMPACT_ATOMS: atom_id res chain seq x y z
N MET A 1 -11.62 45.03 14.12
CA MET A 1 -10.24 44.99 13.58
C MET A 1 -9.40 44.20 14.58
N LYS A 2 -8.71 43.09 14.33
CA LYS A 2 -8.19 42.45 13.11
C LYS A 2 -8.45 40.93 13.18
N ARG A 3 -8.90 40.33 12.07
CA ARG A 3 -8.64 38.92 11.74
C ARG A 3 -7.16 38.79 11.40
N MET A 4 -6.54 37.62 11.62
CA MET A 4 -5.71 36.90 10.62
C MET A 4 -4.79 35.82 11.24
N PHE A 5 -4.92 34.62 10.66
CA PHE A 5 -3.89 33.62 10.34
C PHE A 5 -3.39 32.65 11.42
N GLY A 6 -3.60 31.36 11.12
CA GLY A 6 -2.95 30.24 11.79
C GLY A 6 -3.53 28.87 11.45
N GLY A 7 -3.92 28.63 10.19
CA GLY A 7 -4.31 27.31 9.72
C GLY A 7 -3.09 26.41 9.42
N LEU A 8 -3.39 25.12 9.23
CA LEU A 8 -2.53 24.04 8.72
C LEU A 8 -1.51 23.41 9.69
N LEU A 9 -1.97 22.39 10.41
CA LEU A 9 -1.17 21.21 10.71
C LEU A 9 -1.84 20.00 10.04
N GLY A 10 -1.58 19.87 8.74
CA GLY A 10 -1.91 18.67 7.98
C GLY A 10 -1.02 17.53 8.44
N ALA A 11 -1.59 16.58 9.19
CA ALA A 11 -0.95 15.32 9.52
C ALA A 11 -0.82 14.47 8.24
N LEU A 12 0.30 14.65 7.54
CA LEU A 12 0.70 13.86 6.39
C LEU A 12 1.59 12.73 6.91
N THR A 13 0.97 11.71 7.47
CA THR A 13 1.67 10.48 7.89
C THR A 13 1.97 9.64 6.64
N LEU A 14 3.11 9.94 6.01
CA LEU A 14 3.73 9.05 5.02
C LEU A 14 4.04 7.72 5.71
N MET A 15 3.25 6.69 5.40
CA MET A 15 3.59 5.32 5.78
C MET A 15 4.91 4.96 5.07
N VAL A 16 5.95 4.81 5.88
CA VAL A 16 7.28 4.40 5.44
C VAL A 16 7.16 2.99 4.87
N LEU A 17 7.47 2.84 3.58
CA LEU A 17 7.77 1.57 2.94
C LEU A 17 9.11 1.06 3.51
N VAL A 18 9.09 0.50 4.71
CA VAL A 18 10.26 -0.21 5.24
C VAL A 18 10.27 -1.61 4.64
N GLY A 19 10.99 -1.74 3.52
CA GLY A 19 11.60 -3.01 3.17
C GLY A 19 12.90 -3.13 3.93
N CYS A 20 12.93 -4.00 4.95
CA CYS A 20 14.13 -4.63 5.49
C CYS A 20 13.69 -5.99 6.08
N SER A 21 14.40 -7.04 5.69
CA SER A 21 14.15 -8.46 6.00
C SER A 21 13.66 -8.74 7.42
N SER A 22 12.47 -9.34 7.57
CA SER A 22 12.12 -10.11 8.76
C SER A 22 12.02 -11.60 8.38
N HIS A 23 12.89 -12.39 9.00
CA HIS A 23 12.87 -13.85 8.92
C HIS A 23 11.66 -14.38 9.72
N HIS A 24 10.45 -14.19 9.19
CA HIS A 24 9.26 -14.95 9.57
C HIS A 24 8.32 -15.03 8.36
N HIS A 25 8.73 -15.78 7.34
CA HIS A 25 7.88 -16.13 6.21
C HIS A 25 6.79 -17.13 6.63
N HIS A 26 5.78 -16.67 7.36
CA HIS A 26 4.50 -17.37 7.37
C HIS A 26 3.78 -17.13 6.03
N GLY A 27 4.16 -17.96 5.05
CA GLY A 27 3.28 -18.45 3.99
C GLY A 27 2.52 -17.41 3.17
N MET A 28 3.19 -16.77 2.21
CA MET A 28 2.50 -16.20 1.04
C MET A 28 3.04 -16.76 -0.28
N THR A 29 3.44 -18.02 -0.24
CA THR A 29 3.77 -18.88 -1.40
C THR A 29 2.56 -19.67 -1.92
N GLY A 30 1.36 -19.47 -1.35
CA GLY A 30 0.12 -20.08 -1.85
C GLY A 30 -0.71 -19.07 -2.64
N GLY A 31 -0.78 -19.21 -3.97
CA GLY A 31 -1.58 -18.36 -4.85
C GLY A 31 -3.04 -18.18 -4.40
N GLY A 32 -3.64 -19.20 -3.76
CA GLY A 32 -5.03 -19.14 -3.28
C GLY A 32 -5.29 -18.27 -2.03
N LYS A 33 -4.30 -18.04 -1.17
CA LYS A 33 -4.48 -17.18 0.03
C LYS A 33 -4.32 -15.69 -0.29
N SER A 34 -3.64 -15.36 -1.39
CA SER A 34 -3.39 -13.98 -1.81
C SER A 34 -4.67 -13.32 -2.32
N ASP A 35 -5.44 -13.99 -3.18
CA ASP A 35 -6.66 -13.38 -3.73
C ASP A 35 -7.77 -13.22 -2.71
N ALA A 36 -7.95 -14.20 -1.81
CA ALA A 36 -8.90 -14.07 -0.69
C ALA A 36 -8.53 -12.88 0.23
N TYR A 37 -7.24 -12.64 0.46
CA TYR A 37 -6.76 -11.48 1.21
C TYR A 37 -7.14 -10.16 0.50
N TRP A 38 -6.89 -10.04 -0.80
CA TRP A 38 -7.25 -8.84 -1.57
C TRP A 38 -8.75 -8.61 -1.64
N GLN A 39 -9.54 -9.67 -1.85
CA GLN A 39 -10.99 -9.61 -1.87
C GLN A 39 -11.56 -9.16 -0.53
N LYS A 40 -11.07 -9.71 0.58
CA LYS A 40 -11.49 -9.28 1.92
C LYS A 40 -11.13 -7.81 2.17
N GLY A 41 -9.91 -7.40 1.81
CA GLY A 41 -9.49 -6.00 1.92
C GLY A 41 -10.39 -5.05 1.13
N GLN A 42 -10.78 -5.45 -0.09
CA GLN A 42 -11.73 -4.69 -0.91
C GLN A 42 -13.11 -4.59 -0.25
N GLN A 43 -13.66 -5.72 0.20
CA GLN A 43 -14.98 -5.75 0.87
C GLN A 43 -15.00 -4.90 2.15
N ASP A 44 -13.95 -4.97 2.96
CA ASP A 44 -13.80 -4.17 4.18
C ASP A 44 -13.78 -2.67 3.83
N MET A 45 -13.07 -2.28 2.78
CA MET A 45 -13.00 -0.89 2.31
C MET A 45 -14.33 -0.41 1.75
N ASP A 46 -15.00 -1.22 0.93
CA ASP A 46 -16.33 -0.90 0.38
C ASP A 46 -17.33 -0.65 1.52
N GLY A 47 -17.31 -1.52 2.55
CA GLY A 47 -18.14 -1.36 3.73
C GLY A 47 -17.80 -0.13 4.59
N LEU A 48 -16.53 0.29 4.63
CA LEU A 48 -16.12 1.52 5.31
C LEU A 48 -16.57 2.76 4.54
N ILE A 49 -16.39 2.76 3.22
CA ILE A 49 -16.74 3.88 2.34
C ILE A 49 -18.25 4.11 2.33
N ASN A 50 -19.04 3.05 2.14
CA ASN A 50 -20.51 3.16 2.10
C ASN A 50 -21.13 3.61 3.43
N ARG A 51 -20.39 3.51 4.55
CA ARG A 51 -20.80 4.04 5.87
C ARG A 51 -20.24 5.43 6.17
N THR A 52 -19.38 5.96 5.32
CA THR A 52 -18.67 7.22 5.57
C THR A 52 -19.06 8.28 4.57
N VAL A 53 -19.10 7.94 3.29
CA VAL A 53 -19.47 8.85 2.20
C VAL A 53 -21.00 8.85 2.07
N GLN A 54 -21.63 9.99 2.32
CA GLN A 54 -23.08 10.09 2.43
C GLN A 54 -23.78 10.04 1.07
N ASP A 55 -23.15 10.62 0.05
CA ASP A 55 -23.65 10.62 -1.31
C ASP A 55 -23.29 9.28 -1.99
N PRO A 56 -24.30 8.50 -2.44
CA PRO A 56 -24.07 7.17 -3.00
C PRO A 56 -23.29 7.20 -4.32
N GLU A 57 -23.41 8.25 -5.14
CA GLU A 57 -22.66 8.36 -6.38
C GLU A 57 -21.19 8.69 -6.11
N LYS A 58 -20.92 9.55 -5.11
CA LYS A 58 -19.55 9.79 -4.64
C LYS A 58 -18.96 8.53 -4.02
N ALA A 59 -19.72 7.79 -3.21
CA ALA A 59 -19.27 6.52 -2.62
C ALA A 59 -18.85 5.51 -3.69
N LYS A 60 -19.65 5.40 -4.77
CA LYS A 60 -19.32 4.58 -5.94
C LYS A 60 -18.02 5.02 -6.62
N GLY A 61 -17.82 6.32 -6.80
CA GLY A 61 -16.57 6.87 -7.34
C GLY A 61 -15.35 6.58 -6.45
N VAL A 62 -15.49 6.72 -5.13
CA VAL A 62 -14.42 6.41 -4.16
C VAL A 62 -14.10 4.91 -4.17
N ASN A 63 -15.11 4.03 -4.21
CA ASN A 63 -14.91 2.57 -4.31
C ASN A 63 -14.21 2.19 -5.62
N ALA A 64 -14.52 2.85 -6.74
CA ALA A 64 -13.83 2.62 -8.00
C ALA A 64 -12.31 2.91 -7.89
N TYR A 65 -11.95 4.03 -7.26
CA TYR A 65 -10.53 4.34 -7.00
C TYR A 65 -9.86 3.37 -6.03
N VAL A 66 -10.57 2.86 -5.03
CA VAL A 66 -10.04 1.77 -4.18
C VAL A 66 -9.76 0.52 -5.01
N GLY A 67 -10.65 0.14 -5.92
CA GLY A 67 -10.43 -0.96 -6.86
C GLY A 67 -9.18 -0.76 -7.71
N GLU A 68 -8.96 0.46 -8.22
CA GLU A 68 -7.73 0.81 -8.95
C GLU A 68 -6.47 0.72 -8.08
N ILE A 69 -6.53 1.16 -6.81
CA ILE A 69 -5.41 1.05 -5.86
C ILE A 69 -5.08 -0.43 -5.62
N ILE A 70 -6.08 -1.27 -5.36
CA ILE A 70 -5.87 -2.71 -5.13
C ILE A 70 -5.26 -3.38 -6.36
N LYS A 71 -5.74 -3.03 -7.56
CA LYS A 71 -5.16 -3.51 -8.82
C LYS A 71 -3.68 -3.13 -8.93
N GLU A 72 -3.35 -1.86 -8.73
CA GLU A 72 -1.98 -1.35 -8.80
C GLU A 72 -1.05 -2.06 -7.79
N LEU A 73 -1.52 -2.25 -6.55
CA LEU A 73 -0.77 -2.97 -5.52
C LEU A 73 -0.55 -4.45 -5.88
N LYS A 74 -1.55 -5.12 -6.47
CA LYS A 74 -1.43 -6.50 -6.95
C LYS A 74 -0.40 -6.60 -8.08
N GLU A 75 -0.50 -5.73 -9.07
CA GLU A 75 0.40 -5.71 -10.24
C GLU A 75 1.84 -5.39 -9.82
N SER A 76 2.03 -4.37 -8.97
CA SER A 76 3.36 -4.01 -8.46
C SER A 76 4.01 -5.14 -7.66
N ARG A 77 3.23 -5.89 -6.89
CA ARG A 77 3.75 -7.04 -6.13
C ARG A 77 4.25 -8.16 -7.06
N GLU A 78 3.53 -8.42 -8.15
CA GLU A 78 3.97 -9.42 -9.12
C GLU A 78 5.21 -8.97 -9.90
N GLN A 79 5.33 -7.67 -10.21
CA GLN A 79 6.54 -7.09 -10.80
C GLN A 79 7.74 -7.20 -9.85
N GLU A 80 7.57 -6.86 -8.57
CA GLU A 80 8.63 -7.01 -7.56
C GLU A 80 9.08 -8.48 -7.41
N ARG A 81 8.14 -9.43 -7.46
CA ARG A 81 8.47 -10.87 -7.49
C ARG A 81 9.24 -11.26 -8.75
N ALA A 82 8.92 -10.67 -9.89
CA ALA A 82 9.64 -10.91 -11.13
C ALA A 82 11.09 -10.40 -11.08
N TYR A 83 11.31 -9.18 -10.57
CA TYR A 83 12.67 -8.66 -10.37
C TYR A 83 13.48 -9.51 -9.40
N HIS A 84 12.90 -9.96 -8.29
CA HIS A 84 13.58 -10.90 -7.40
C HIS A 84 13.96 -12.21 -8.10
N ARG A 85 13.08 -12.78 -8.93
CA ARG A 85 13.42 -13.97 -9.72
C ARG A 85 14.56 -13.70 -10.70
N GLN A 86 14.58 -12.55 -11.36
CA GLN A 86 15.68 -12.16 -12.26
C GLN A 86 17.01 -12.05 -11.50
N LEU A 87 17.01 -11.45 -10.30
CA LEU A 87 18.19 -11.40 -9.44
C LEU A 87 18.68 -12.79 -9.04
N TYR A 88 17.77 -13.69 -8.66
CA TYR A 88 18.13 -15.09 -8.36
C TYR A 88 18.74 -15.80 -9.56
N THR A 89 18.16 -15.64 -10.76
CA THR A 89 18.71 -16.20 -11.99
C THR A 89 20.08 -15.61 -12.33
N LEU A 90 20.25 -14.29 -12.20
CA LEU A 90 21.53 -13.64 -12.46
C LEU A 90 22.62 -14.14 -11.50
N ASN A 91 22.24 -14.36 -10.23
CA ASN A 91 23.13 -14.90 -9.21
C ASN A 91 23.62 -16.33 -9.46
N THR A 92 23.02 -17.08 -10.40
CA THR A 92 23.56 -18.39 -10.81
C THR A 92 24.71 -18.28 -11.80
N SER A 93 24.96 -17.09 -12.37
CA SER A 93 26.06 -16.87 -13.32
C SER A 93 27.31 -16.38 -12.60
N TYR A 94 28.39 -17.17 -12.68
CA TYR A 94 29.69 -16.80 -12.11
C TYR A 94 30.31 -15.55 -12.77
N THR A 95 29.95 -15.28 -14.02
CA THR A 95 30.47 -14.14 -14.79
C THR A 95 29.56 -12.92 -14.76
N ALA A 96 28.45 -12.96 -14.02
CA ALA A 96 27.57 -11.81 -13.88
C ALA A 96 28.34 -10.64 -13.26
N THR A 97 28.16 -9.46 -13.84
CA THR A 97 28.84 -8.23 -13.43
C THR A 97 27.98 -7.44 -12.43
N PRO A 98 28.59 -6.62 -11.56
CA PRO A 98 27.85 -5.71 -10.67
C PRO A 98 26.87 -4.78 -11.40
N ASP A 99 27.18 -4.39 -12.63
CA ASP A 99 26.33 -3.52 -13.45
C ASP A 99 25.03 -4.21 -13.85
N GLU A 100 25.06 -5.51 -14.15
CA GLU A 100 23.86 -6.29 -14.48
C GLU A 100 22.91 -6.40 -13.27
N PHE A 101 23.46 -6.60 -12.06
CA PHE A 101 22.68 -6.57 -10.82
C PHE A 101 22.10 -5.17 -10.58
N SER A 102 22.94 -4.14 -10.71
CA SER A 102 22.55 -2.75 -10.48
C SER A 102 21.43 -2.32 -11.42
N LYS A 103 21.46 -2.77 -12.68
CA LYS A 103 20.39 -2.53 -13.65
C LYS A 103 19.04 -3.06 -13.16
N ILE A 104 18.97 -4.32 -12.73
CA ILE A 104 17.73 -4.94 -12.25
C ILE A 104 17.22 -4.21 -10.99
N VAL A 105 18.11 -3.86 -10.06
CA VAL A 105 17.76 -3.12 -8.84
C VAL A 105 17.23 -1.72 -9.17
N ASN A 106 17.86 -1.01 -10.11
CA ASN A 106 17.42 0.32 -10.53
C ASN A 106 16.05 0.29 -11.20
N GLU A 107 15.81 -0.68 -12.08
CA GLU A 107 14.50 -0.87 -12.71
C GLU A 107 13.41 -1.18 -11.66
N ALA A 108 13.70 -2.06 -10.68
CA ALA A 108 12.79 -2.35 -9.58
C ALA A 108 12.49 -1.10 -8.73
N ASN A 109 13.49 -0.26 -8.46
CA ASN A 109 13.30 0.98 -7.69
C ASN A 109 12.45 2.01 -8.45
N ILE A 110 12.69 2.17 -9.75
CA ILE A 110 11.87 3.06 -10.61
C ILE A 110 10.42 2.58 -10.61
N GLN A 111 10.21 1.28 -10.80
CA GLN A 111 8.88 0.67 -10.80
C GLN A 111 8.17 0.92 -9.45
N ARG A 112 8.84 0.69 -8.32
CA ARG A 112 8.29 0.93 -6.98
C ARG A 112 7.90 2.39 -6.78
N ALA A 113 8.74 3.32 -7.24
CA ALA A 113 8.48 4.75 -7.15
C ALA A 113 7.25 5.15 -7.99
N GLN A 114 7.14 4.63 -9.22
CA GLN A 114 6.00 4.89 -10.11
C GLN A 114 4.69 4.35 -9.53
N SER A 115 4.70 3.11 -9.01
CA SER A 115 3.51 2.52 -8.39
C SER A 115 3.07 3.32 -7.16
N SER A 116 4.02 3.72 -6.32
CA SER A 116 3.73 4.56 -5.13
C SER A 116 3.12 5.91 -5.51
N ALA A 117 3.66 6.55 -6.54
CA ALA A 117 3.12 7.81 -7.06
C ALA A 117 1.69 7.65 -7.59
N ARG A 118 1.39 6.54 -8.27
CA ARG A 118 0.05 6.24 -8.77
C ARG A 118 -0.95 6.00 -7.65
N VAL A 119 -0.59 5.20 -6.65
CA VAL A 119 -1.44 4.99 -5.46
C VAL A 119 -1.71 6.32 -4.75
N LEU A 120 -0.70 7.16 -4.58
CA LEU A 120 -0.87 8.49 -3.98
C LEU A 120 -1.82 9.36 -4.80
N SER A 121 -1.66 9.40 -6.13
CA SER A 121 -2.56 10.12 -7.02
C SER A 121 -4.02 9.66 -6.88
N LEU A 122 -4.25 8.36 -6.82
CA LEU A 122 -5.60 7.79 -6.63
C LEU A 122 -6.20 8.19 -5.28
N ARG A 123 -5.39 8.23 -4.20
CA ARG A 123 -5.85 8.72 -2.89
C ARG A 123 -6.26 10.18 -2.90
N PHE A 124 -5.55 11.03 -3.66
CA PHE A 124 -5.97 12.42 -3.84
C PHE A 124 -7.29 12.52 -4.60
N LYS A 125 -7.48 11.74 -5.67
CA LYS A 125 -8.78 11.70 -6.38
C LYS A 125 -9.93 11.24 -5.49
N MET A 126 -9.69 10.26 -4.61
CA MET A 126 -10.67 9.86 -3.59
C MET A 126 -10.99 11.03 -2.66
N LYS A 127 -9.97 11.70 -2.14
CA LYS A 127 -10.12 12.87 -1.25
C LYS A 127 -10.95 13.98 -1.91
N ASP A 128 -10.72 14.26 -3.19
CA ASP A 128 -11.43 15.31 -3.94
C ASP A 128 -12.92 15.01 -4.15
N LEU A 129 -13.33 13.73 -4.09
CA LEU A 129 -14.74 13.33 -4.12
C LEU A 129 -15.44 13.48 -2.76
N MET A 130 -14.71 13.66 -1.67
CA MET A 130 -15.25 13.67 -0.32
C MET A 130 -15.21 15.07 0.30
N THR A 131 -16.08 15.30 1.27
CA THR A 131 -15.92 16.43 2.19
C THR A 131 -14.72 16.22 3.11
N ALA A 132 -14.26 17.29 3.76
CA ALA A 132 -13.15 17.21 4.72
C ALA A 132 -13.46 16.25 5.89
N ASP A 133 -14.71 16.24 6.36
CA ASP A 133 -15.15 15.39 7.47
C ASP A 133 -15.28 13.93 7.07
N GLU A 134 -15.79 13.64 5.87
CA GLU A 134 -15.83 12.28 5.31
C GLU A 134 -14.42 11.74 5.11
N TRP A 135 -13.52 12.55 4.53
CA TRP A 135 -12.11 12.18 4.35
C TRP A 135 -11.42 11.90 5.67
N LYS A 136 -11.61 12.79 6.66
CA LYS A 136 -11.05 12.61 8.01
C LYS A 136 -11.56 11.31 8.64
N THR A 137 -12.88 11.10 8.62
CA THR A 137 -13.51 9.92 9.20
C THR A 137 -13.02 8.63 8.54
N LEU A 138 -12.94 8.61 7.21
CA LEU A 138 -12.44 7.47 6.46
C LEU A 138 -10.95 7.21 6.78
N SER A 139 -10.13 8.26 6.83
CA SER A 139 -8.70 8.16 7.11
C SER A 139 -8.42 7.63 8.52
N ASP A 140 -9.11 8.17 9.53
CA ASP A 140 -8.98 7.72 10.92
C ASP A 140 -9.35 6.23 11.05
N ARG A 141 -10.41 5.79 10.37
CA ARG A 141 -10.82 4.37 10.31
C ARG A 141 -9.80 3.49 9.59
N MET A 142 -9.20 3.97 8.48
CA MET A 142 -8.15 3.24 7.76
C MET A 142 -6.89 3.05 8.62
N VAL A 143 -6.47 4.07 9.37
CA VAL A 143 -5.32 3.98 10.29
C VAL A 143 -5.60 2.98 11.41
N SER A 144 -6.79 3.01 12.00
CA SER A 144 -7.21 2.02 12.99
C SER A 144 -7.23 0.60 12.40
N TYR A 145 -7.71 0.45 11.15
CA TYR A 145 -7.72 -0.81 10.43
C TYR A 145 -6.30 -1.37 10.25
N SER A 146 -5.32 -0.55 9.85
CA SER A 146 -3.94 -0.99 9.65
C SER A 146 -3.21 -1.35 10.95
N GLY A 147 -3.50 -0.65 12.06
CA GLY A 147 -2.91 -0.96 13.37
C GLY A 147 -3.25 -2.38 13.86
N ARG A 148 -4.43 -2.91 13.52
CA ARG A 148 -4.83 -4.28 13.90
C ARG A 148 -3.94 -5.38 13.30
N TYR A 149 -3.27 -5.09 12.18
CA TYR A 149 -2.31 -6.02 11.56
C TYR A 149 -0.87 -5.81 12.05
N GLN A 150 -0.59 -4.74 12.81
CA GLN A 150 0.73 -4.51 13.42
C GLN A 150 0.92 -5.27 14.74
N HIS A 151 -0.15 -5.71 15.40
CA HIS A 151 -0.09 -6.41 16.69
C HIS A 151 0.37 -7.89 16.64
N GLY A 152 1.02 -8.31 15.55
CA GLY A 152 1.70 -9.62 15.50
C GLY A 152 3.00 -9.70 16.33
N GLU A 153 3.49 -8.59 16.89
CA GLU A 153 4.76 -8.53 17.63
C GLU A 153 4.69 -8.92 19.11
N ALA A 154 3.52 -9.23 19.67
CA ALA A 154 3.42 -9.72 21.04
C ALA A 154 3.57 -11.26 21.10
N GLY A 155 4.73 -11.81 20.74
CA GLY A 155 4.89 -13.27 20.86
C GLY A 155 6.17 -13.97 20.44
N ALA A 156 7.18 -13.30 19.89
CA ALA A 156 8.46 -13.97 19.63
C ALA A 156 9.40 -13.81 20.84
N LYS A 157 9.25 -14.70 21.83
CA LYS A 157 10.32 -14.93 22.81
C LYS A 157 11.55 -15.38 22.02
N SER A 158 12.60 -14.55 22.04
CA SER A 158 13.94 -14.93 21.64
C SER A 158 14.36 -16.15 22.46
N SER A 159 14.59 -17.27 21.79
CA SER A 159 15.45 -18.34 22.29
C SER A 159 16.40 -18.72 21.16
N TYR A 160 17.68 -18.57 21.49
CA TYR A 160 18.93 -18.95 20.80
C TYR A 160 18.82 -19.81 19.53
#